data_AF-A0A7S0WLL1-F1
#
_entry.id   AF-A0A7S0WLL1-F1
#
_cell.length_a   1.000
_cell.length_b   1.000
_cell.length_c   1.000
_cell.angle_alpha   90.00
_cell.angle_beta   90.00
_cell.angle_gamma   90.00
#
_symmetry.space_group_name_H-M   'P 1'
#
loop_
_entity.id
_entity.type
_entity.pdbx_description
1 polymer ?
#
loop_
_entity_poly.entity_id
_entity_poly.type
_entity_poly.pdbx_seq_one_letter_code
_entity_poly.pdbx_strand_id
1 'polypeptide(L)'
;MTMYRRLAQLNPLYVPEYNDTDPGCSFGANAFLQGKCLFTVQNSAVYKGTKLHPSLKGKLGVAMVPGVTRVYDRDTKTVRECDDKLCPYAVKRKLLDGTEKLVNYAPWKGTVGYSGGMNTAMGSELQDAAFQYLAYGTAKDVAWQAVL
;
A
#
# COMPACT_ATOMS: atom_id res chain seq x y z
N MET A 1 17.52 -4.07 -14.71
CA MET A 1 17.04 -5.48 -14.75
C MET A 1 17.95 -6.45 -13.98
N THR A 2 18.76 -5.97 -13.02
CA THR A 2 19.87 -6.74 -12.42
C THR A 2 19.71 -6.98 -10.91
N MET A 3 18.84 -6.24 -10.20
CA MET A 3 18.65 -6.40 -8.74
C MET A 3 17.73 -7.57 -8.36
N TYR A 4 16.61 -7.78 -9.04
CA TYR A 4 15.71 -8.91 -8.76
C TYR A 4 16.36 -10.28 -9.03
N ARG A 5 17.34 -10.34 -9.92
CA ARG A 5 18.07 -11.58 -10.25
C ARG A 5 18.93 -12.09 -9.08
N ARG A 6 19.46 -11.20 -8.22
CA ARG A 6 20.30 -11.63 -7.08
C ARG A 6 19.48 -12.13 -5.88
N LEU A 7 18.29 -11.60 -5.65
CA LEU A 7 17.48 -12.00 -4.48
C LEU A 7 16.80 -13.37 -4.68
N ALA A 8 16.35 -13.69 -5.89
CA ALA A 8 15.75 -14.99 -6.19
C ALA A 8 16.77 -16.16 -6.26
N GLN A 9 18.06 -15.86 -6.43
CA GLN A 9 19.12 -16.88 -6.51
C GLN A 9 19.62 -17.37 -5.16
N LEU A 10 19.27 -16.71 -4.05
CA LEU A 10 19.87 -17.02 -2.75
C LEU A 10 19.05 -18.00 -1.90
N ASN A 11 17.71 -18.04 -2.01
CA ASN A 11 16.84 -19.11 -1.49
C ASN A 11 15.38 -18.77 -1.88
N PRO A 12 14.60 -19.63 -2.57
CA PRO A 12 13.19 -19.38 -2.86
C PRO A 12 12.29 -19.31 -1.60
N LEU A 13 12.84 -19.62 -0.42
CA LEU A 13 12.22 -19.47 0.89
C LEU A 13 12.80 -18.34 1.74
N TYR A 14 13.63 -17.45 1.20
CA TYR A 14 14.13 -16.30 1.96
C TYR A 14 13.00 -15.28 2.21
N VAL A 15 12.28 -15.48 3.30
CA VAL A 15 11.65 -14.39 4.04
C VAL A 15 12.78 -13.80 4.87
N PRO A 16 13.23 -12.55 4.64
CA PRO A 16 14.18 -11.94 5.56
C PRO A 16 13.57 -12.03 6.95
N GLU A 17 14.27 -12.61 7.92
CA GLU A 17 13.92 -12.40 9.32
C GLU A 17 13.79 -10.88 9.52
N TYR A 18 12.62 -10.45 9.99
CA TYR A 18 12.41 -9.06 10.39
C TYR A 18 13.33 -8.80 11.58
N ASN A 19 14.53 -8.29 11.29
CA ASN A 19 15.47 -7.89 12.31
C ASN A 19 15.16 -6.43 12.69
N ASP A 20 14.51 -6.26 13.83
CA ASP A 20 14.09 -4.96 14.39
C ASP A 20 15.27 -4.04 14.73
N THR A 21 16.51 -4.53 14.58
CA THR A 21 17.75 -3.78 14.83
C THR A 21 18.34 -3.10 13.60
N ASP A 22 17.73 -3.22 12.41
CA ASP A 22 18.05 -2.34 11.26
C ASP A 22 17.11 -1.12 11.26
N PRO A 23 17.55 0.05 11.78
CA PRO A 23 16.73 1.25 11.83
C PRO A 23 16.45 1.85 10.44
N GLY A 24 17.04 1.28 9.36
CA GLY A 24 17.04 1.86 8.03
C GLY A 24 15.65 2.07 7.44
N CYS A 25 14.71 1.15 7.70
CA CYS A 25 13.37 1.14 7.09
C CYS A 25 12.19 1.17 8.09
N SER A 26 12.46 1.31 9.40
CA SER A 26 11.45 1.25 10.47
C SER A 26 10.38 2.36 10.39
N PHE A 27 10.64 3.43 9.62
CA PHE A 27 9.64 4.42 9.24
C PHE A 27 9.46 4.43 7.71
N GLY A 28 8.76 3.42 7.21
CA GLY A 28 8.77 3.02 5.79
C GLY A 28 8.43 4.11 4.77
N ALA A 29 7.68 5.16 5.13
CA ALA A 29 7.42 6.30 4.25
C ALA A 29 8.64 7.25 4.14
N ASN A 30 9.16 7.71 5.28
CA ASN A 30 10.30 8.64 5.30
C ASN A 30 11.58 7.97 4.82
N ALA A 31 11.82 6.72 5.22
CA ALA A 31 12.99 5.97 4.78
C ALA A 31 12.99 5.75 3.25
N PHE A 32 11.82 5.49 2.66
CA PHE A 32 11.65 5.43 1.20
C PHE A 32 11.90 6.78 0.53
N LEU A 33 11.31 7.87 1.04
CA LEU A 33 11.51 9.23 0.50
C LEU A 33 12.96 9.73 0.65
N GLN A 34 13.71 9.21 1.60
CA GLN A 34 15.14 9.46 1.77
C GLN A 34 16.02 8.53 0.91
N GLY A 35 15.44 7.60 0.15
CA GLY A 35 16.16 6.65 -0.68
C GLY A 35 16.86 5.52 0.10
N LYS A 36 16.53 5.31 1.38
CA LYS A 36 17.08 4.22 2.21
C LYS A 36 16.43 2.86 1.89
N CYS A 37 15.18 2.87 1.43
CA CYS A 37 14.44 1.66 1.08
C CYS A 37 14.07 1.65 -0.40
N LEU A 38 14.14 0.48 -1.05
CA LEU A 38 13.82 0.32 -2.48
C LEU A 38 12.32 0.50 -2.79
N PHE A 39 11.44 0.05 -1.89
CA PHE A 39 10.00 0.19 -2.02
C PHE A 39 9.33 0.37 -0.65
N THR A 40 8.07 0.80 -0.64
CA THR A 40 7.24 0.94 0.56
C THR A 40 5.80 0.54 0.25
N VAL A 41 5.08 0.00 1.25
CA VAL A 41 3.64 -0.30 1.14
C VAL A 41 2.89 0.75 1.93
N GLN A 42 2.41 1.78 1.24
CA GLN A 42 1.79 2.96 1.84
C GLN A 42 0.66 3.49 0.96
N ASN A 43 -0.12 4.42 1.49
CA ASN A 43 -1.14 5.13 0.71
C ASN A 43 -0.52 6.08 -0.34
N SER A 44 -1.37 6.61 -1.23
CA SER A 44 -0.93 7.50 -2.32
C SER A 44 -0.32 8.82 -1.85
N ALA A 45 -0.52 9.26 -0.60
CA ALA A 45 0.07 10.51 -0.11
C ALA A 45 1.61 10.44 -0.04
N VAL A 46 2.19 9.26 0.17
CA VAL A 46 3.65 9.08 0.11
C VAL A 46 4.18 9.33 -1.31
N TYR A 47 3.41 8.98 -2.34
CA TYR A 47 3.77 9.30 -3.72
C TYR A 47 3.80 10.81 -3.95
N LYS A 48 2.91 11.60 -3.31
CA LYS A 48 2.99 13.07 -3.34
C LYS A 48 4.19 13.65 -2.62
N GLY A 49 4.60 13.03 -1.51
CA GLY A 49 5.79 13.45 -0.76
C GLY A 49 7.03 13.56 -1.66
N THR A 50 7.08 12.77 -2.74
CA THR A 50 8.15 12.83 -3.75
C THR A 50 8.26 14.19 -4.46
N LYS A 51 7.20 15.00 -4.50
CA LYS A 51 7.25 16.39 -5.00
C LYS A 51 8.20 17.26 -4.15
N LEU A 52 8.37 16.94 -2.88
CA LEU A 52 9.30 17.61 -1.96
C LEU A 52 10.73 17.07 -2.08
N HIS A 53 10.96 16.02 -2.87
CA HIS A 53 12.26 15.37 -3.06
C HIS A 53 12.63 15.33 -4.56
N PRO A 54 13.26 16.39 -5.11
CA PRO A 54 13.59 16.49 -6.54
C PRO A 54 14.38 15.30 -7.09
N SER A 55 15.21 14.66 -6.26
CA SER A 55 16.00 13.47 -6.61
C SER A 55 15.15 12.26 -7.03
N LEU A 56 13.90 12.19 -6.58
CA LEU A 56 12.94 11.11 -6.82
C LEU A 56 11.94 11.41 -7.96
N LYS A 57 11.90 12.64 -8.46
CA LYS A 57 10.96 13.08 -9.49
C LYS A 57 11.12 12.23 -10.76
N GLY A 58 10.03 11.62 -11.22
CA GLY A 58 10.01 10.76 -12.42
C GLY A 58 10.70 9.40 -12.28
N LYS A 59 11.18 9.04 -11.08
CA LYS A 59 11.89 7.77 -10.83
C LYS A 59 11.07 6.74 -10.06
N LEU A 60 9.85 7.11 -9.67
CA LEU A 60 8.99 6.29 -8.81
C LEU A 60 7.69 5.94 -9.53
N GLY A 61 7.21 4.73 -9.25
CA GLY A 61 5.93 4.23 -9.72
C GLY A 61 5.10 3.66 -8.58
N VAL A 62 3.83 3.39 -8.87
CA VAL A 62 2.90 2.69 -7.97
C VAL A 62 2.55 1.37 -8.64
N ALA A 63 2.47 0.31 -7.85
CA ALA A 63 2.08 -1.02 -8.32
C ALA A 63 1.05 -1.61 -7.36
N MET A 64 0.33 -2.63 -7.82
CA MET A 64 -0.48 -3.46 -6.93
C MET A 64 0.41 -4.11 -5.89
N VAL A 65 -0.13 -4.26 -4.67
CA VAL A 65 0.58 -4.98 -3.60
C VAL A 65 0.88 -6.41 -4.04
N PRO A 66 2.05 -6.97 -3.67
CA PRO A 66 2.37 -8.36 -3.96
C PRO A 66 1.32 -9.30 -3.39
N GLY A 67 0.98 -10.34 -4.15
CA GLY A 67 0.11 -11.41 -3.66
C GLY A 67 0.90 -12.50 -2.92
N VAL A 68 0.17 -13.42 -2.31
CA VAL A 68 0.69 -14.54 -1.52
C VAL A 68 0.12 -15.87 -2.02
N THR A 69 0.93 -16.93 -2.01
CA THR A 69 0.49 -18.30 -2.35
C THR A 69 0.06 -19.10 -1.13
N ARG A 70 0.30 -18.57 0.07
CA ARG A 70 -0.11 -19.15 1.34
C ARG A 70 -0.88 -18.13 2.16
N VAL A 71 -1.99 -18.57 2.75
CA VAL A 71 -2.88 -17.71 3.54
C VAL A 71 -3.14 -18.34 4.89
N TYR A 72 -3.53 -17.52 5.86
CA TYR A 72 -3.93 -17.99 7.19
C TYR A 72 -5.34 -18.57 7.14
N ASP A 73 -5.45 -19.87 7.31
CA ASP A 73 -6.71 -20.59 7.43
C ASP A 73 -7.24 -20.41 8.87
N ARG A 74 -8.42 -19.80 8.99
CA ARG A 74 -9.02 -19.47 10.30
C ARG A 74 -9.63 -20.69 10.99
N ASP A 75 -10.04 -21.70 10.22
CA ASP A 75 -10.64 -22.92 10.77
C ASP A 75 -9.54 -23.78 11.38
N THR A 76 -8.45 -23.98 10.65
CA THR A 76 -7.31 -24.78 11.12
C THR A 76 -6.30 -23.97 11.95
N LYS A 77 -6.42 -22.64 11.97
CA LYS A 77 -5.50 -21.69 12.64
C LYS A 77 -4.05 -21.82 12.17
N THR A 78 -3.83 -22.21 10.92
CA THR A 78 -2.50 -22.47 10.35
C THR A 78 -2.34 -21.81 8.98
N VAL A 79 -1.09 -21.59 8.56
CA VAL A 79 -0.78 -21.03 7.24
C VAL A 79 -0.72 -22.16 6.20
N ARG A 80 -1.65 -22.15 5.24
CA ARG A 80 -1.85 -23.21 4.23
C ARG A 80 -1.70 -22.65 2.81
N GLU A 81 -1.39 -23.53 1.85
CA GLU A 81 -1.40 -23.17 0.43
C GLU A 81 -2.81 -22.73 0.01
N CYS A 82 -2.84 -21.79 -0.93
CA CYS A 82 -4.04 -21.22 -1.48
C CYS A 82 -4.69 -22.21 -2.46
N ASP A 83 -5.98 -22.50 -2.26
CA ASP A 83 -6.79 -23.34 -3.14
C ASP A 83 -8.13 -22.65 -3.47
N ASP A 84 -8.94 -23.23 -4.35
CA ASP A 84 -10.20 -22.63 -4.83
C ASP A 84 -11.22 -22.41 -3.70
N LYS A 85 -11.09 -23.13 -2.57
CA LYS A 85 -12.00 -23.00 -1.42
C LYS A 85 -11.49 -21.95 -0.43
N LEU A 86 -10.20 -21.97 -0.12
CA LEU A 86 -9.56 -21.07 0.84
C LEU A 86 -9.34 -19.67 0.25
N CYS A 87 -9.14 -19.60 -1.07
CA CYS A 87 -8.88 -18.39 -1.82
C CYS A 87 -9.72 -18.31 -3.10
N PRO A 88 -11.05 -18.15 -3.00
CA PRO A 88 -11.94 -18.20 -4.16
C PRO A 88 -11.67 -17.11 -5.22
N TYR A 89 -10.92 -16.06 -4.87
CA TYR A 89 -10.56 -14.95 -5.75
C TYR A 89 -9.07 -14.92 -6.12
N ALA A 90 -8.31 -15.97 -5.82
CA ALA A 90 -6.92 -16.05 -6.23
C ALA A 90 -6.79 -16.14 -7.75
N VAL A 91 -5.70 -15.61 -8.27
CA VAL A 91 -5.41 -15.64 -9.70
C VAL A 91 -4.28 -16.61 -9.96
N LYS A 92 -4.43 -17.48 -10.96
CA LYS A 92 -3.35 -18.37 -11.41
C LYS A 92 -2.21 -17.54 -12.01
N ARG A 93 -1.00 -17.72 -11.48
CA ARG A 93 0.20 -17.00 -11.92
C ARG A 93 1.37 -17.96 -12.08
N LYS A 94 2.18 -17.69 -13.10
CA LYS A 94 3.51 -18.30 -13.25
C LYS A 94 4.50 -17.54 -12.38
N LEU A 95 5.15 -18.23 -11.46
CA LEU A 95 6.16 -17.71 -10.56
C LEU A 95 7.52 -17.64 -11.26
N LEU A 96 8.49 -16.99 -10.61
CA LEU A 96 9.85 -16.80 -11.14
C LEU A 96 10.61 -18.11 -11.34
N ASP A 97 10.30 -19.13 -10.53
CA ASP A 97 10.84 -20.48 -10.67
C ASP A 97 10.18 -21.29 -11.80
N GLY A 98 9.20 -20.69 -12.51
CA GLY A 98 8.47 -21.31 -13.59
C GLY A 98 7.25 -22.12 -13.17
N THR A 99 6.99 -22.30 -11.87
CA THR A 99 5.82 -23.00 -11.36
C THR A 99 4.56 -22.17 -11.52
N GLU A 100 3.40 -22.82 -11.66
CA GLU A 100 2.12 -22.14 -11.64
C GLU A 100 1.42 -22.35 -10.30
N LYS A 101 1.03 -21.25 -9.64
CA LYS A 101 0.31 -21.29 -8.37
C LYS A 101 -0.86 -20.31 -8.35
N LEU A 102 -1.84 -20.58 -7.49
CA LEU A 102 -2.87 -19.62 -7.12
C LEU A 102 -2.23 -18.55 -6.23
N VAL A 103 -2.38 -17.28 -6.62
CA VAL A 103 -1.88 -16.12 -5.89
C VAL A 103 -3.06 -15.31 -5.38
N ASN A 104 -3.19 -15.23 -4.06
CA ASN A 104 -4.15 -14.38 -3.38
C ASN A 104 -3.60 -12.96 -3.27
N TYR A 105 -4.32 -11.97 -3.78
CA TYR A 105 -3.96 -10.57 -3.65
C TYR A 105 -4.83 -9.94 -2.56
N ALA A 106 -4.23 -9.09 -1.73
CA ALA A 106 -5.05 -8.26 -0.85
C ALA A 106 -6.00 -7.43 -1.74
N PRO A 107 -7.30 -7.34 -1.41
CA PRO A 107 -8.22 -6.49 -2.14
C PRO A 107 -7.65 -5.08 -2.21
N TRP A 108 -7.72 -4.45 -3.38
CA TRP A 108 -7.32 -3.06 -3.51
C TRP A 108 -8.19 -2.21 -2.59
N LYS A 109 -7.62 -1.73 -1.48
CA LYS A 109 -8.25 -0.77 -0.58
C LYS A 109 -8.08 0.63 -1.18
N GLY A 110 -8.71 0.86 -2.33
CA GLY A 110 -8.75 2.16 -3.01
C GLY A 110 -9.54 3.24 -2.28
N THR A 111 -10.18 2.88 -1.17
CA THR A 111 -11.10 3.72 -0.40
C THR A 111 -10.57 3.93 1.00
N VAL A 112 -9.62 4.85 1.13
CA VAL A 112 -9.44 5.60 2.39
C VAL A 112 -9.53 7.08 2.01
N GLY A 113 -10.77 7.53 1.87
CA GLY A 113 -11.07 8.95 1.87
C GLY A 113 -11.08 9.45 3.31
N TYR A 114 -10.66 10.68 3.53
CA TYR A 114 -10.94 11.37 4.79
C TYR A 114 -12.39 11.82 4.77
N SER A 115 -13.14 11.56 5.84
CA SER A 115 -14.47 12.12 6.03
C SER A 115 -14.39 13.39 6.89
N GLY A 116 -15.19 14.40 6.56
CA GLY A 116 -15.40 15.56 7.41
C GLY A 116 -16.59 15.32 8.33
N GLY A 117 -16.40 15.53 9.62
CA GLY A 117 -17.47 15.54 10.62
C GLY A 117 -17.70 16.95 11.14
N MET A 118 -18.94 17.30 11.45
CA MET A 118 -19.30 18.56 12.10
C MET A 118 -19.85 18.28 13.49
N ASN A 119 -19.53 19.16 14.45
CA ASN A 119 -20.06 19.05 15.81
C ASN A 119 -21.49 19.60 15.84
N THR A 120 -22.45 18.77 16.27
CA THR A 120 -23.87 19.12 16.32
C THR A 120 -24.20 20.16 17.40
N ALA A 121 -23.30 20.37 18.37
CA ALA A 121 -23.46 21.39 19.40
C ALA A 121 -23.09 22.82 18.94
N MET A 122 -22.54 22.97 17.73
CA MET A 122 -22.20 24.28 17.17
C MET A 122 -23.47 25.05 16.75
N GLY A 123 -23.44 26.38 16.86
CA GLY A 123 -24.51 27.23 16.33
C GLY A 123 -24.65 27.08 14.81
N SER A 124 -25.85 27.33 14.28
CA SER A 124 -26.19 27.08 12.86
C SER A 124 -25.26 27.79 11.89
N GLU A 125 -24.87 29.04 12.18
CA GLU A 125 -23.93 29.80 11.33
C GLU A 125 -22.57 29.11 11.19
N LEU A 126 -22.04 28.54 12.28
CA LEU A 126 -20.76 27.83 12.24
C LEU A 126 -20.89 26.46 11.57
N GLN A 127 -22.05 25.82 11.68
CA GLN A 127 -22.33 24.59 10.93
C GLN A 127 -22.37 24.86 9.43
N ASP A 128 -23.03 25.94 9.00
CA ASP A 128 -23.09 26.35 7.60
C ASP A 128 -21.69 26.69 7.07
N ALA A 129 -20.90 27.44 7.83
CA ALA A 129 -19.51 27.75 7.47
C ALA A 129 -18.64 26.49 7.38
N ALA A 130 -18.76 25.56 8.33
CA ALA A 130 -18.04 24.29 8.30
C ALA A 130 -18.44 23.42 7.11
N PHE A 131 -19.74 23.37 6.79
CA PHE A 131 -20.25 22.68 5.62
C PHE A 131 -19.68 23.27 4.33
N GLN A 132 -19.71 24.59 4.17
CA GLN A 132 -19.15 25.26 2.99
C GLN A 132 -17.65 24.99 2.83
N TYR A 133 -16.89 25.01 3.93
CA TYR A 133 -15.47 24.69 3.91
C TYR A 133 -15.20 23.24 3.47
N LEU A 134 -15.91 22.26 4.04
CA LEU A 134 -15.78 20.85 3.67
C LEU A 134 -16.24 20.59 2.23
N ALA A 135 -17.31 21.25 1.79
CA ALA A 135 -17.81 21.17 0.42
C ALA A 135 -16.78 21.74 -0.58
N TYR A 136 -16.16 22.87 -0.25
CA TYR A 136 -15.06 23.43 -1.05
C TYR A 136 -13.84 22.50 -1.12
N GLY A 137 -13.39 21.97 0.01
CA GLY A 137 -12.23 21.06 0.06
C GLY A 137 -12.44 19.74 -0.69
N THR A 138 -13.69 19.32 -0.87
CA THR A 138 -14.07 18.11 -1.63
C THR A 138 -14.50 18.40 -3.06
N ALA A 139 -14.56 19.68 -3.46
CA ALA A 139 -14.84 20.07 -4.83
C ALA A 139 -13.76 19.53 -5.78
N LYS A 140 -14.17 19.14 -6.99
CA LYS A 140 -13.32 18.43 -7.96
C LYS A 140 -11.98 19.13 -8.22
N ASP A 141 -12.02 20.45 -8.32
CA ASP A 141 -10.91 21.34 -8.67
C ASP A 141 -9.90 21.48 -7.52
N VAL A 142 -10.35 21.32 -6.29
CA VAL A 142 -9.50 21.37 -5.10
C VAL A 142 -9.00 19.97 -4.71
N ALA A 143 -9.91 18.99 -4.68
CA ALA A 143 -9.63 17.64 -4.22
C ALA A 143 -8.58 16.93 -5.09
N TRP A 144 -8.60 17.12 -6.42
CA TRP A 144 -7.59 16.52 -7.29
C TRP A 144 -6.17 17.00 -6.98
N GLN A 145 -6.01 18.30 -6.69
CA GLN A 145 -4.72 18.89 -6.29
C GLN A 145 -4.27 18.39 -4.91
N ALA A 146 -5.22 18.05 -4.03
CA ALA A 146 -4.97 17.55 -2.68
C ALA A 146 -4.73 16.03 -2.61
N VAL A 147 -5.29 15.22 -3.53
CA VAL A 147 -5.23 13.73 -3.48
C VAL A 147 -4.28 13.07 -4.52
N LEU A 148 -4.02 13.65 -5.70
CA LEU A 148 -2.97 13.20 -6.68
C LEU A 148 -1.85 14.20 -6.99
#